data_AF-A0A7S6G631-F1
#
_entry.id   AF-A0A7S6G631-F1
#
_cell.length_a   1.000
_cell.length_b   1.000
_cell.length_c   1.000
_cell.angle_alpha   90.00
_cell.angle_beta   90.00
_cell.angle_gamma   90.00
#
_symmetry.space_group_name_H-M   'P 1'
#
loop_
_entity.id
_entity.type
_entity.pdbx_description
1 polymer ?
#
loop_
_entity_poly.entity_id
_entity_poly.type
_entity_poly.pdbx_seq_one_letter_code
_entity_poly.pdbx_strand_id
1 'polypeptide(L)' 'MSTKEPGSLETVASQAAKELGSVLAIGGALSIGDLPIIRRRLDEVIQATNAAIQACEEHQSGQTVE' A
#
# COMPACT_ATOMS: atom_id res chain seq x y z
N MET A 1 -11.64 23.53 1.65
CA MET A 1 -10.44 22.80 1.21
C MET A 1 -10.19 21.71 2.22
N SER A 2 -10.60 20.46 1.92
CA SER A 2 -10.42 19.35 2.84
C SER A 2 -8.93 19.01 2.88
N THR A 3 -8.28 19.33 3.99
CA THR A 3 -6.95 18.84 4.33
C THR A 3 -7.05 17.33 4.41
N LYS A 4 -6.64 16.64 3.34
CA LYS A 4 -6.35 15.20 3.39
C LYS A 4 -5.23 15.05 4.39
N GLU A 5 -5.58 14.78 5.64
CA GLU A 5 -4.66 14.16 6.58
C GLU A 5 -4.02 12.98 5.82
N PRO A 6 -2.69 12.76 5.94
CA PRO A 6 -2.11 11.54 5.41
C PRO A 6 -2.92 10.40 6.05
N GLY A 7 -3.75 9.73 5.25
CA GLY A 7 -4.65 8.71 5.78
C GLY A 7 -3.83 7.68 6.56
N SER A 8 -4.45 7.03 7.55
CA SER A 8 -3.79 5.97 8.35
C SER A 8 -2.99 5.03 7.46
N LEU A 9 -1.95 4.38 7.99
CA LEU A 9 -1.09 3.48 7.20
C LEU A 9 -1.92 2.40 6.48
N GLU A 10 -3.03 1.96 7.07
CA GLU A 10 -4.01 1.08 6.40
C GLU A 10 -4.66 1.72 5.16
N THR A 11 -4.96 3.02 5.20
CA THR A 11 -5.49 3.78 4.05
C THR A 11 -4.46 3.88 2.93
N VAL A 12 -3.18 4.08 3.26
CA VAL A 12 -2.08 4.12 2.29
C VAL A 12 -1.91 2.75 1.64
N ALA A 13 -1.88 1.68 2.43
CA ALA A 13 -1.80 0.30 1.92
C ALA A 13 -2.99 -0.04 1.03
N SER A 14 -4.21 0.32 1.45
CA SER A 14 -5.43 0.09 0.68
C SER A 14 -5.43 0.87 -0.64
N GLN A 15 -4.95 2.10 -0.65
CA GLN A 15 -4.84 2.92 -1.85
C GLN A 15 -3.81 2.35 -2.83
N ALA A 16 -2.62 1.97 -2.35
CA ALA A 16 -1.60 1.35 -3.18
C ALA A 16 -2.12 0.05 -3.82
N ALA A 17 -2.84 -0.78 -3.06
CA ALA A 17 -3.41 -2.02 -3.56
C ALA A 17 -4.48 -1.77 -4.64
N LYS A 18 -5.32 -0.74 -4.47
CA LYS A 18 -6.28 -0.31 -5.49
C LYS A 18 -5.61 0.16 -6.77
N GLU A 19 -4.53 0.94 -6.67
CA GLU A 19 -3.79 1.42 -7.84
C GLU A 19 -3.12 0.26 -8.59
N LEU A 20 -2.49 -0.68 -7.87
CA LEU A 20 -1.94 -1.90 -8.49
C LEU A 20 -3.04 -2.71 -9.20
N GLY A 21 -4.18 -2.92 -8.53
CA GLY A 21 -5.34 -3.59 -9.11
C GLY A 21 -5.86 -2.87 -10.36
N SER A 22 -5.85 -1.54 -10.38
CA SER A 22 -6.26 -0.75 -11.55
C SER A 22 -5.29 -0.94 -12.72
N VAL A 23 -3.98 -0.97 -12.46
CA VAL A 23 -2.97 -1.25 -13.50
C VAL A 23 -3.15 -2.66 -14.08
N LEU A 24 -3.47 -3.64 -13.25
CA LEU A 24 -3.70 -5.03 -13.68
C LEU A 24 -5.07 -5.24 -14.34
N ALA A 25 -6.09 -4.45 -13.99
CA ALA A 25 -7.47 -4.62 -14.44
C ALA A 25 -7.81 -3.87 -15.75
N ILE A 26 -6.89 -3.09 -16.32
CA ILE A 26 -7.06 -2.57 -17.69
C ILE A 26 -6.99 -3.78 -18.61
N GLY A 27 -8.16 -4.28 -19.01
CA GLY A 27 -8.42 -5.63 -19.53
C GLY A 27 -7.80 -5.98 -20.88
N GLY A 28 -6.48 -5.94 -20.96
CA GLY A 28 -5.67 -6.42 -22.06
C GLY A 28 -4.58 -7.38 -21.57
N ALA A 29 -3.94 -8.09 -22.50
CA ALA A 29 -2.74 -8.85 -22.17
C ALA A 29 -1.66 -7.89 -21.69
N LEU A 30 -1.08 -8.18 -20.51
CA LEU A 30 0.07 -7.45 -20.00
C LEU A 30 1.18 -7.45 -21.05
N SER A 31 1.64 -6.26 -21.46
CA SER A 31 2.79 -6.16 -22.35
C SER A 31 4.09 -6.06 -21.54
N ILE A 32 5.20 -6.44 -22.15
CA ILE A 32 6.54 -6.34 -21.52
C ILE A 32 6.83 -4.90 -21.06
N GLY A 33 6.29 -3.90 -21.76
CA GLY A 33 6.39 -2.48 -21.38
C GLY A 33 5.65 -2.10 -20.09
N ASP A 34 4.66 -2.88 -19.66
CA ASP A 34 3.88 -2.62 -18.43
C ASP A 34 4.54 -3.20 -17.18
N LEU A 35 5.39 -4.23 -17.34
CA LEU A 35 6.12 -4.91 -16.27
C LEU A 35 6.87 -3.95 -15.31
N PRO A 36 7.61 -2.91 -15.77
CA PRO A 36 8.27 -1.97 -14.86
C PRO A 36 7.27 -1.19 -13.99
N ILE A 37 6.11 -0.82 -14.54
CA ILE A 37 5.07 -0.09 -13.81
C ILE A 37 4.43 -1.01 -12.77
N ILE A 38 4.09 -2.24 -13.16
CA ILE A 38 3.53 -3.25 -12.26
C ILE A 38 4.49 -3.54 -11.11
N ARG A 39 5.78 -3.74 -11.41
CA ARG A 39 6.79 -4.02 -10.39
C ARG A 39 6.94 -2.87 -9.41
N ARG A 40 6.93 -1.62 -9.89
CA ARG A 40 6.95 -0.43 -9.03
C ARG A 40 5.71 -0.38 -8.12
N ARG A 41 4.52 -0.57 -8.68
CA ARG A 41 3.27 -0.53 -7.91
C ARG A 41 3.18 -1.65 -6.88
N LEU A 42 3.69 -2.84 -7.21
CA LEU A 42 3.78 -3.95 -6.27
C LEU A 42 4.72 -3.62 -5.10
N ASP A 43 5.87 -3.01 -5.39
CA ASP A 43 6.82 -2.58 -4.36
C ASP A 43 6.20 -1.54 -3.41
N GLU A 44 5.46 -0.57 -3.95
CA GLU A 44 4.71 0.42 -3.15
C GLU A 44 3.65 -0.23 -2.23
N VAL A 45 2.93 -1.25 -2.71
CA VAL A 45 1.98 -2.02 -1.89
C VAL A 45 2.69 -2.75 -0.76
N ILE A 46 3.81 -3.40 -1.04
CA ILE A 46 4.60 -4.15 -0.05
C ILE A 46 5.10 -3.18 1.03
N GLN A 47 5.69 -2.05 0.64
CA GLN A 47 6.19 -1.05 1.57
C GLN A 47 5.08 -0.49 2.47
N ALA A 48 3.95 -0.09 1.88
CA ALA A 48 2.83 0.47 2.64
C ALA A 48 2.21 -0.56 3.61
N THR A 49 2.10 -1.82 3.18
CA THR A 49 1.56 -2.89 4.03
C THR A 49 2.51 -3.23 5.17
N ASN A 50 3.82 -3.31 4.91
CA ASN A 50 4.82 -3.55 5.94
C ASN A 50 4.85 -2.41 6.98
N ALA A 51 4.72 -1.15 6.53
CA ALA A 51 4.62 -0.02 7.44
C ALA A 51 3.37 -0.11 8.34
N ALA A 52 2.23 -0.50 7.79
CA ALA A 52 1.00 -0.70 8.57
C ALA A 52 1.13 -1.85 9.59
N ILE A 53 1.75 -2.97 9.19
CA ILE A 53 2.03 -4.10 10.08
C ILE A 53 2.95 -3.66 11.21
N GLN A 54 4.07 -3.02 10.88
CA GLN A 54 5.04 -2.54 11.86
C GLN A 54 4.41 -1.58 12.86
N ALA A 55 3.62 -0.61 12.40
CA ALA A 55 2.92 0.31 13.30
C ALA A 55 1.94 -0.42 14.24
N CYS A 56 1.31 -1.50 13.79
CA CYS A 56 0.44 -2.34 14.63
C CYS A 56 1.26 -3.11 15.69
N GLU A 57 2.39 -3.70 15.30
CA GLU A 57 3.31 -4.40 16.19
C GLU A 57 3.93 -3.48 17.24
N GLU A 58 4.30 -2.25 16.86
CA GLU A 58 4.82 -1.22 17.77
C GLU A 58 3.74 -0.77 18.76
N HIS A 59 2.49 -0.61 18.30
CA HIS A 59 1.37 -0.26 19.18
C HIS A 59 1.12 -1.37 20.23
N GLN A 60 1.20 -2.63 19.82
CA GLN A 60 1.00 -3.78 20.72
C GLN A 60 2.16 -3.95 21.71
N SER A 61 3.40 -3.66 21.27
CA SER A 61 4.59 -3.71 22.13
C SER A 61 4.62 -2.56 23.16
N GLY A 62 4.00 -1.42 22.84
CA GLY A 62 3.84 -0.29 23.77
C GLY A 62 2.74 -0.47 24.82
N GLN A 63 1.89 -1.50 24.71
CA GLN A 63 0.79 -1.79 25.65
C GLN A 63 1.15 -2.83 26.73
N THR A 64 2.40 -3.29 26.79
CA THR A 64 2.86 -4.29 27.77
C THR A 64 3.78 -3.68 28.82
N VAL A 65 3.34 -2.63 29.54
CA VAL A 65 3.84 -2.24 30.87
C VAL A 65 2.85 -1.29 31.55
N GLU A 66 1.84 -1.82 32.23
CA GLU A 66 1.37 -1.28 33.52
C GLU A 66 0.72 -2.38 34.36
#